data_AF-A0A7V6M978-F1
#
_entry.id   AF-A0A7V6M978-F1
#
_cell.length_a   1.000
_cell.length_b   1.000
_cell.length_c   1.000
_cell.angle_alpha   90.00
_cell.angle_beta   90.00
_cell.angle_gamma   90.00
#
_symmetry.space_group_name_H-M   'P 1'
#
loop_
_entity.id
_entity.type
_entity.pdbx_description
1 polymer ?
#
loop_
_entity_poly.entity_id
_entity_poly.type
_entity_poly.pdbx_seq_one_letter_code
_entity_poly.pdbx_strand_id
1 'polypeptide(L)'
;MFCRKCGGKLETYGKNCPFCGTPTGEKFGVTYESNGPRSYTSVAKWFFMPLLMAIPIVNIVLLIFWSFGDRKKDDPTFRNWALAQLLFILVALVAIVIVIFVVAYGVVNLQEINNNYF
;
A
#
# COMPACT_ATOMS: atom_id res chain seq x y z
N MET A 1 -6.91 36.02 5.92
CA MET A 1 -6.68 36.78 7.17
C MET A 1 -6.10 38.15 6.84
N PHE A 2 -6.17 39.15 7.72
CA PHE A 2 -5.63 40.50 7.48
C PHE A 2 -4.48 40.82 8.45
N CYS A 3 -3.47 41.54 7.97
CA CYS A 3 -2.37 41.99 8.81
C CYS A 3 -2.87 43.00 9.87
N ARG A 4 -2.54 42.77 11.15
CA ARG A 4 -2.96 43.65 12.26
C ARG A 4 -2.30 45.04 12.24
N LYS A 5 -1.17 45.21 11.54
CA LYS A 5 -0.48 46.51 11.44
C LYS A 5 -0.90 47.32 10.21
N CYS A 6 -0.94 46.69 9.02
CA CYS A 6 -1.20 47.42 7.77
C CYS A 6 -2.56 47.13 7.13
N GLY A 7 -3.37 46.22 7.68
CA GLY A 7 -4.68 45.87 7.13
C GLY A 7 -4.63 45.09 5.80
N GLY A 8 -3.45 44.86 5.21
CA GLY A 8 -3.30 44.12 3.98
C GLY A 8 -3.85 42.69 4.08
N LYS A 9 -4.53 42.22 3.03
CA LYS A 9 -5.04 40.85 2.94
C LYS A 9 -3.86 39.89 2.76
N LEU A 10 -3.72 38.93 3.65
CA LEU A 10 -2.69 37.89 3.57
C LEU A 10 -3.30 36.67 2.89
N GLU A 11 -2.77 36.32 1.72
CA GLU A 11 -3.18 35.14 0.93
C GLU A 11 -2.40 33.88 1.31
N THR A 12 -1.23 34.02 1.92
CA THR A 12 -0.35 32.91 2.30
C THR A 12 0.30 33.13 3.68
N TYR A 13 0.55 32.01 4.37
CA TYR A 13 1.25 31.91 5.65
C TYR A 13 2.75 32.25 5.47
N GLY A 14 3.08 33.54 5.39
CA GLY A 14 4.46 34.04 5.39
C GLY A 14 4.91 34.43 6.80
N LYS A 15 6.21 34.25 7.11
CA LYS A 15 6.81 34.74 8.36
C LYS A 15 6.69 36.26 8.52
N ASN A 16 6.63 36.98 7.39
CA ASN A 16 6.52 38.43 7.33
C ASN A 16 5.39 38.83 6.37
N CYS A 17 4.65 39.88 6.73
CA CYS A 17 3.64 40.46 5.84
C CYS A 17 4.30 41.09 4.59
N PRO A 18 3.83 40.79 3.36
CA PRO A 18 4.43 41.31 2.12
C PRO A 18 4.22 42.82 1.91
N PHE A 19 3.23 43.43 2.59
CA PHE A 19 2.92 44.85 2.43
C PHE A 19 3.68 45.76 3.39
N CYS A 20 4.00 45.29 4.60
CA CYS A 20 4.61 46.15 5.63
C CYS A 20 5.79 45.51 6.39
N GLY A 21 6.13 44.27 6.07
CA GLY A 21 7.29 43.57 6.62
C GLY A 21 7.15 43.09 8.08
N THR A 22 6.04 43.36 8.77
CA THR A 22 5.89 42.89 10.15
C THR A 22 5.86 41.38 10.24
N PRO A 23 6.50 40.78 11.25
CA PRO A 23 6.37 39.36 11.48
C PRO A 23 4.92 39.05 11.81
N THR A 24 4.30 38.20 11.01
CA THR A 24 2.99 37.64 11.30
C THR A 24 3.24 36.60 12.38
N GLY A 25 2.85 36.91 13.64
CA GLY A 25 3.15 36.13 14.85
C GLY A 25 2.53 34.73 14.92
N GLU A 26 2.22 34.11 13.79
CA GLU A 26 1.80 32.72 13.74
C GLU A 26 3.03 31.84 13.87
N LYS A 27 3.14 31.21 15.05
CA LYS A 27 4.07 30.11 15.26
C LYS A 27 3.79 29.08 14.18
N PHE A 28 4.81 28.85 13.36
CA PHE A 28 4.77 27.86 12.30
C PHE A 28 4.79 26.46 12.96
N GLY A 29 3.61 26.03 13.41
CA GLY A 29 3.30 24.67 13.83
C GLY A 29 2.68 23.87 12.69
N VAL A 30 2.91 24.27 11.44
CA VAL A 30 2.77 23.31 10.34
C VAL A 30 4.02 22.47 10.43
N THR A 31 3.95 21.33 11.08
CA THR A 31 4.79 20.23 10.62
C THR A 31 4.32 19.97 9.20
N TYR A 32 4.92 20.64 8.21
CA TYR A 32 5.09 19.96 6.95
C TYR A 32 5.92 18.76 7.37
N GLU A 33 5.25 17.63 7.57
CA GLU A 33 5.90 16.39 7.28
C GLU A 33 6.19 16.53 5.79
N SER A 34 7.35 17.14 5.49
CA SER A 34 7.93 17.10 4.17
C SER A 34 8.16 15.62 3.99
N ASN A 35 7.14 14.95 3.46
CA ASN A 35 7.26 13.66 2.83
C ASN A 35 8.55 13.81 2.03
N GLY A 36 9.61 13.17 2.52
CA GLY A 36 10.92 13.26 1.90
C GLY A 36 10.76 12.98 0.40
N PRO A 37 11.74 13.38 -0.43
CA PRO A 37 11.64 13.26 -1.88
C PRO A 37 10.91 11.97 -2.25
N ARG A 38 9.67 12.11 -2.78
CA ARG A 38 8.83 10.94 -3.06
C ARG A 38 9.61 10.09 -4.03
N SER A 39 10.08 8.94 -3.56
CA SER A 39 10.81 8.01 -4.40
C SER A 39 9.80 7.40 -5.36
N TYR A 40 9.73 7.99 -6.55
CA TYR A 40 8.90 7.46 -7.61
C TYR A 40 9.61 6.26 -8.19
N THR A 41 8.96 5.12 -8.10
CA THR A 41 9.37 3.90 -8.75
C THR A 41 9.44 4.08 -10.28
N SER A 42 10.52 3.61 -10.91
CA SER A 42 10.62 3.60 -12.37
C SER A 42 9.67 2.59 -13.02
N VAL A 43 9.20 2.92 -14.23
CA VAL A 43 8.38 2.02 -15.05
C VAL A 43 9.12 0.71 -15.37
N ALA A 44 10.44 0.78 -15.57
CA ALA A 44 11.26 -0.41 -15.82
C ALA A 44 11.16 -1.41 -14.66
N LYS A 45 11.15 -0.93 -13.41
CA LYS A 45 11.03 -1.81 -12.24
C LYS A 45 9.67 -2.51 -12.18
N TRP A 46 8.59 -1.82 -12.54
CA TRP A 46 7.26 -2.42 -12.69
C TRP A 46 7.16 -3.39 -13.86
N PHE A 47 7.90 -3.15 -14.95
CA PHE A 47 7.95 -4.05 -16.10
C PHE A 47 8.64 -5.37 -15.77
N PHE A 48 9.77 -5.34 -15.04
CA PHE A 48 10.48 -6.56 -14.67
C PHE A 48 9.80 -7.37 -13.56
N MET A 49 8.98 -6.75 -12.72
CA MET A 49 8.26 -7.43 -11.64
C MET A 49 7.52 -8.72 -12.06
N PRO A 50 6.58 -8.69 -13.03
CA PRO A 50 5.87 -9.89 -13.45
C PRO A 50 6.79 -10.96 -14.06
N LEU A 51 7.91 -10.57 -14.67
CA LEU A 51 8.91 -11.51 -15.18
C LEU A 51 9.59 -12.29 -14.05
N LEU A 52 9.92 -11.62 -12.94
CA LEU A 52 10.46 -12.30 -11.76
C LEU A 52 9.40 -13.18 -11.07
N MET A 53 8.14 -12.75 -11.08
CA MET A 53 7.01 -13.50 -10.50
C MET A 53 6.71 -14.80 -11.26
N ALA A 54 7.10 -14.91 -12.52
CA ALA A 54 6.93 -16.11 -13.34
C ALA A 54 7.74 -17.31 -12.83
N ILE A 55 8.81 -17.08 -12.05
CA ILE A 55 9.61 -18.14 -11.44
C ILE A 55 9.05 -18.43 -10.04
N PRO A 56 8.45 -19.60 -9.77
CA PRO A 56 7.65 -19.84 -8.56
C PRO A 56 8.43 -19.67 -7.24
N ILE A 57 9.66 -20.20 -7.18
CA ILE A 57 10.49 -20.14 -5.96
C ILE A 57 11.00 -18.72 -5.72
N VAL A 58 11.47 -18.07 -6.79
CA VAL A 58 12.03 -16.71 -6.74
C VAL A 58 10.94 -15.71 -6.34
N ASN A 59 9.73 -15.87 -6.86
CA ASN A 59 8.56 -15.08 -6.51
C ASN A 59 8.36 -14.98 -4.99
N ILE A 60 8.20 -16.12 -4.30
CA ILE A 60 7.94 -16.15 -2.85
C ILE A 60 9.10 -15.49 -2.07
N VAL A 61 10.35 -15.82 -2.41
CA VAL A 61 11.53 -15.26 -1.74
C VAL A 61 11.60 -13.74 -1.91
N LEU A 62 11.35 -13.23 -3.11
CA LEU A 62 11.34 -11.79 -3.38
C LEU A 62 10.19 -11.07 -2.66
N LEU A 63 9.01 -11.67 -2.59
CA LEU A 63 7.88 -11.09 -1.86
C LEU A 63 8.21 -10.91 -0.39
N ILE A 64 8.82 -11.93 0.25
CA ILE A 64 9.27 -11.86 1.65
C ILE A 64 10.37 -10.80 1.80
N PHE A 65 11.36 -10.79 0.91
CA PHE A 65 12.45 -9.81 0.95
C PHE A 65 11.94 -8.37 0.84
N TRP A 66 11.01 -8.10 -0.08
CA TRP A 66 10.43 -6.78 -0.25
C TRP A 66 9.40 -6.40 0.82
N SER A 67 8.69 -7.37 1.43
CA SER A 67 7.75 -7.08 2.52
C SER A 67 8.47 -6.69 3.80
N PHE A 68 9.60 -7.34 4.12
CA PHE A 68 10.32 -7.17 5.38
C PHE A 68 11.59 -6.30 5.25
N GLY A 69 11.87 -5.70 4.09
CA GLY A 69 13.02 -4.83 3.87
C GLY A 69 13.07 -3.56 4.75
N ASP A 70 14.15 -2.77 4.65
CA ASP A 70 14.39 -1.59 5.49
C ASP A 70 13.47 -0.41 5.10
N ARG A 71 12.64 0.08 6.03
CA ARG A 71 11.68 1.20 5.77
C ARG A 71 12.32 2.51 5.32
N LYS A 72 13.62 2.67 5.53
CA LYS A 72 14.36 3.90 5.19
C LYS A 72 15.02 3.84 3.81
N LYS A 73 15.20 2.64 3.25
CA LYS A 73 15.91 2.41 1.98
C LYS A 73 14.96 2.04 0.85
N ASP A 74 13.86 1.36 1.17
CA ASP A 74 12.96 0.80 0.18
C ASP A 74 11.71 1.67 -0.03
N ASP A 75 11.31 1.82 -1.29
CA ASP A 75 10.06 2.50 -1.67
C ASP A 75 8.86 1.88 -0.93
N PRO A 76 8.04 2.68 -0.23
CA PRO A 76 6.90 2.17 0.53
C PRO A 76 5.85 1.49 -0.37
N THR A 77 5.71 1.93 -1.62
CA THR A 77 4.76 1.37 -2.59
C THR A 77 5.03 -0.10 -2.90
N PHE A 78 6.30 -0.48 -3.06
CA PHE A 78 6.66 -1.86 -3.40
C PHE A 78 6.51 -2.82 -2.25
N ARG A 79 6.88 -2.37 -1.05
CA ARG A 79 6.66 -3.14 0.18
C ARG A 79 5.19 -3.46 0.36
N ASN A 80 4.33 -2.46 0.22
CA ASN A 80 2.88 -2.63 0.39
C ASN A 80 2.31 -3.56 -0.68
N TRP A 81 2.80 -3.46 -1.92
CA TRP A 81 2.44 -4.40 -2.97
C TRP A 81 2.87 -5.83 -2.63
N ALA A 82 4.10 -6.04 -2.17
CA ALA A 82 4.61 -7.37 -1.81
C ALA A 82 3.82 -7.98 -0.64
N LEU A 83 3.50 -7.18 0.38
CA LEU A 83 2.61 -7.56 1.48
C LEU A 83 1.21 -7.94 0.99
N ALA A 84 0.63 -7.16 0.07
CA ALA A 84 -0.67 -7.47 -0.52
C ALA A 84 -0.64 -8.80 -1.30
N GLN A 85 0.41 -9.07 -2.06
CA GLN A 85 0.58 -10.36 -2.75
C GLN A 85 0.65 -11.55 -1.78
N LEU A 86 1.40 -11.42 -0.68
CA LEU A 86 1.43 -12.45 0.37
C LEU A 86 0.05 -12.70 0.99
N LEU A 87 -0.73 -11.63 1.21
CA LEU A 87 -2.11 -11.75 1.69
C LEU A 87 -3.01 -12.43 0.65
N PHE A 88 -2.88 -12.12 -0.64
CA PHE A 88 -3.62 -12.82 -1.69
C PHE A 88 -3.29 -14.31 -1.74
N ILE A 89 -2.02 -14.68 -1.59
CA ILE A 89 -1.61 -16.09 -1.50
C ILE A 89 -2.28 -16.77 -0.31
N LEU A 90 -2.28 -16.13 0.87
CA LEU A 90 -2.94 -16.66 2.07
C LEU A 90 -4.45 -16.86 1.85
N VAL A 91 -5.12 -15.84 1.30
CA VAL A 91 -6.56 -15.90 1.00
C VAL A 91 -6.86 -17.00 -0.02
N ALA A 92 -6.04 -17.13 -1.06
CA ALA A 92 -6.19 -18.18 -2.06
C ALA A 92 -6.07 -19.58 -1.44
N LEU A 93 -5.10 -19.81 -0.55
CA LEU A 93 -4.96 -21.08 0.16
C LEU A 93 -6.20 -21.40 1.00
N VAL A 94 -6.72 -20.44 1.75
CA VAL A 94 -7.95 -20.62 2.54
C VAL A 94 -9.15 -20.91 1.64
N ALA A 95 -9.30 -20.18 0.53
CA ALA A 95 -10.37 -20.39 -0.43
C ALA A 95 -10.32 -21.79 -1.05
N ILE A 96 -9.12 -22.27 -1.44
CA ILE A 96 -8.93 -23.62 -1.99
C ILE A 96 -9.38 -24.68 -0.96
N VAL A 97 -8.97 -24.53 0.30
CA VAL A 97 -9.36 -25.46 1.37
C VAL A 97 -10.88 -25.51 1.51
N ILE A 98 -11.55 -24.35 1.54
CA ILE A 98 -13.02 -24.27 1.62
C ILE A 98 -13.68 -24.98 0.43
N VAL A 99 -13.21 -24.72 -0.79
CA VAL A 99 -13.75 -25.34 -2.00
C VAL A 99 -13.58 -26.86 -1.95
N ILE A 100 -12.42 -27.36 -1.52
CA ILE A 100 -12.18 -28.80 -1.35
C ILE A 100 -13.19 -29.40 -0.37
N PHE A 101 -13.44 -28.76 0.77
CA PHE A 101 -14.42 -29.25 1.74
C PHE A 101 -15.85 -29.28 1.19
N VAL A 102 -16.27 -28.22 0.50
CA VAL A 102 -17.61 -28.13 -0.11
C VAL A 102 -17.79 -29.21 -1.18
N VAL A 103 -16.80 -29.37 -2.06
CA VAL A 103 -16.84 -30.39 -3.12
C VAL A 103 -16.80 -31.79 -2.53
N ALA A 104 -15.91 -32.07 -1.57
CA ALA A 104 -15.81 -33.39 -0.93
C ALA A 104 -17.12 -33.76 -0.23
N TYR A 105 -17.72 -32.83 0.52
CA TYR A 105 -19.02 -33.05 1.15
C TYR A 105 -20.11 -33.33 0.10
N GLY A 106 -20.18 -32.52 -0.96
CA GLY A 106 -21.13 -32.73 -2.05
C GLY A 106 -20.98 -34.11 -2.71
N VAL A 107 -19.75 -34.51 -3.03
CA VAL A 107 -19.46 -35.83 -3.64
C VAL A 107 -19.89 -36.97 -2.72
N VAL A 108 -19.56 -36.92 -1.42
CA VAL A 108 -19.97 -37.98 -0.47
C VAL A 108 -21.49 -38.13 -0.41
N ASN A 109 -22.23 -37.03 -0.31
CA ASN A 109 -23.69 -37.08 -0.30
C ASN A 109 -24.25 -37.65 -1.62
N LEU A 110 -23.69 -37.26 -2.76
CA LEU A 110 -24.12 -37.80 -4.06
C LEU A 110 -23.85 -39.31 -4.17
N GLN A 111 -22.73 -39.80 -3.64
CA GLN A 111 -22.43 -41.24 -3.59
C GLN A 111 -23.39 -42.00 -2.68
N GLU A 112 -23.75 -41.43 -1.52
CA GLU A 112 -24.70 -42.04 -0.59
C GLU A 112 -26.12 -42.10 -1.17
N ILE A 113 -26.53 -41.05 -1.88
CA ILE A 113 -27.75 -41.02 -2.67
C ILE A 113 -27.57 -42.23 -3.64
N ASN A 114 -26.51 -42.30 -4.46
CA ASN A 114 -26.36 -43.30 -5.53
C ASN A 114 -26.48 -44.77 -5.06
N ASN A 115 -25.85 -45.11 -3.94
CA ASN A 115 -25.84 -46.46 -3.38
C ASN A 115 -27.18 -46.90 -2.76
N ASN A 116 -28.08 -45.95 -2.46
CA ASN A 116 -29.36 -46.26 -1.80
C ASN A 116 -30.51 -46.51 -2.80
N TYR A 117 -30.39 -46.08 -4.06
CA TYR A 117 -31.46 -46.23 -5.06
C TYR A 117 -31.05 -46.94 -6.35
N PHE A 118 -29.78 -47.28 -6.52
CA PHE A 118 -29.30 -48.18 -7.57
C PHE A 118 -28.52 -49.34 -6.95
#